data_AF-A0A2N3AHN7-F1
#
_entry.id   AF-A0A2N3AHN7-F1
#
_cell.length_a   1.000
_cell.length_b   1.000
_cell.length_c   1.000
_cell.angle_alpha   90.00
_cell.angle_beta   90.00
_cell.angle_gamma   90.00
#
_symmetry.space_group_name_H-M   'P 1'
#
loop_
_entity.id
_entity.type
_entity.pdbx_description
1 polymer ?
#
loop_
_entity_poly.entity_id
_entity_poly.type
_entity_poly.pdbx_seq_one_letter_code
_entity_poly.pdbx_strand_id
1 'polypeptide(L)'
;MQTTKYQNFYSSEEIIQKVSQVFNLTKEKVLKKQKGNLYRQITLYLIKRYSSLSLKETGKIFDMDYTFVGPAIIFLNNICNTKL
;
A
#
# COMPACT_ATOMS: atom_id res chain seq x y z
N MET A 1 -2.93 -20.43 20.30
CA MET A 1 -2.93 -20.20 18.84
C MET A 1 -1.85 -19.17 18.53
N GLN A 2 -0.72 -19.59 17.97
CA GLN A 2 0.36 -18.66 17.59
C GLN A 2 -0.01 -18.05 16.24
N THR A 3 -0.40 -16.77 16.22
CA THR A 3 -0.54 -16.03 14.97
C THR A 3 0.87 -15.70 14.49
N THR A 4 1.30 -16.35 13.40
CA THR A 4 2.59 -16.15 12.77
C THR A 4 2.75 -14.67 12.45
N LYS A 5 3.51 -13.94 13.28
CA LYS A 5 3.89 -12.56 13.03
C LYS A 5 4.64 -12.58 11.70
N TYR A 6 4.08 -11.97 10.65
CA TYR A 6 4.78 -11.77 9.37
C TYR A 6 6.02 -10.91 9.65
N GLN A 7 7.14 -11.58 9.91
CA GLN A 7 8.42 -10.97 10.30
C GLN A 7 9.36 -10.82 9.09
N ASN A 8 8.81 -10.85 7.88
CA ASN A 8 9.50 -10.40 6.67
C ASN A 8 9.00 -8.99 6.37
N PHE A 9 9.72 -7.98 6.87
CA PHE A 9 9.48 -6.59 6.53
C PHE A 9 9.99 -6.37 5.10
N TYR A 10 9.08 -6.31 4.15
CA TYR A 10 9.43 -5.87 2.80
C TYR A 10 9.58 -4.35 2.83
N SER A 11 10.62 -3.85 2.16
CA SER A 11 10.75 -2.43 1.88
C SER A 11 9.60 -1.97 0.99
N SER A 12 9.27 -0.67 1.07
CA SER A 12 8.30 -0.08 0.15
C SER A 12 8.69 -0.29 -1.30
N GLU A 13 9.99 -0.25 -1.61
CA GLU A 13 10.52 -0.41 -2.96
C GLU A 13 10.27 -1.82 -3.51
N GLU A 14 10.49 -2.86 -2.70
CA GLU A 14 10.18 -4.25 -3.07
C GLU A 14 8.70 -4.44 -3.37
N ILE A 15 7.83 -3.84 -2.54
CA ILE A 15 6.39 -3.92 -2.73
C ILE A 15 5.98 -3.20 -4.02
N ILE A 16 6.46 -1.97 -4.24
CA ILE A 16 6.17 -1.18 -5.46
C ILE A 16 6.66 -1.93 -6.70
N GLN A 17 7.88 -2.48 -6.65
CA GLN A 17 8.44 -3.27 -7.73
C GLN A 17 7.61 -4.52 -8.01
N LYS A 18 7.16 -5.23 -6.97
CA LYS A 18 6.34 -6.42 -7.16
C LYS A 18 4.98 -6.10 -7.78
N VAL A 19 4.33 -5.03 -7.34
CA VAL A 19 3.08 -4.53 -7.95
C VAL A 19 3.32 -4.16 -9.41
N SER A 20 4.37 -3.38 -9.68
CA SER A 20 4.77 -2.98 -11.03
C SER A 20 4.96 -4.20 -11.96
N GLN A 21 5.63 -5.26 -11.48
CA GLN A 21 5.83 -6.50 -12.23
C GLN A 21 4.53 -7.27 -12.47
N VAL A 22 3.72 -7.47 -11.43
CA VAL A 22 2.47 -8.25 -11.51
C VAL A 22 1.46 -7.59 -12.46
N PHE A 23 1.37 -6.26 -12.45
CA PHE A 23 0.41 -5.52 -13.27
C PHE A 23 1.00 -4.99 -14.58
N ASN A 24 2.28 -5.27 -14.88
CA ASN A 24 3.00 -4.75 -16.04
C ASN A 24 2.89 -3.22 -16.20
N LEU A 25 3.12 -2.50 -15.10
CA LEU A 25 3.06 -1.04 -15.02
C LEU A 25 4.41 -0.47 -14.63
N THR A 26 4.70 0.77 -15.02
CA THR A 26 5.85 1.49 -14.47
C THR A 26 5.60 1.87 -13.02
N LYS A 27 6.66 1.95 -12.20
CA LYS A 27 6.58 2.41 -10.80
C LYS A 27 5.89 3.78 -10.69
N GLU A 28 6.15 4.66 -11.65
CA GLU A 28 5.49 5.97 -11.77
C GLU A 28 3.97 5.83 -11.92
N LYS A 29 3.47 4.93 -12.79
CA LYS A 29 2.02 4.70 -12.94
C LYS A 29 1.40 4.12 -11.67
N VAL A 30 2.12 3.26 -10.96
CA VAL A 30 1.69 2.70 -9.68
C VAL A 30 1.52 3.79 -8.62
N LEU A 31 2.44 4.76 -8.55
CA LEU A 31 2.41 5.83 -7.54
C LEU A 31 1.65 7.09 -7.99
N LYS A 32 1.28 7.18 -9.27
CA LYS A 32 0.66 8.38 -9.87
C LYS A 32 -0.55 8.86 -9.07
N LYS A 33 -0.49 10.10 -8.61
CA LYS A 33 -1.56 10.82 -7.92
C LYS A 33 -2.70 11.11 -8.90
N GLN A 34 -3.62 10.17 -9.02
CA GLN A 34 -4.79 10.25 -9.88
C GLN A 34 -6.01 9.65 -9.15
N LYS A 35 -7.15 10.35 -9.21
CA LYS A 35 -8.41 9.85 -8.65
C LYS A 35 -8.79 8.55 -9.37
N GLY A 36 -9.11 7.50 -8.60
CA GLY A 36 -9.44 6.19 -9.14
C GLY A 36 -8.23 5.32 -9.51
N ASN A 37 -6.99 5.71 -9.18
CA ASN A 37 -5.83 4.84 -9.38
C ASN A 37 -5.87 3.65 -8.39
N LEU A 38 -6.44 2.53 -8.84
CA LEU A 38 -6.54 1.29 -8.08
C LEU A 38 -5.16 0.73 -7.70
N TYR A 39 -4.15 0.86 -8.57
CA TYR A 39 -2.80 0.36 -8.29
C TYR A 39 -2.13 1.12 -7.16
N ARG A 40 -2.33 2.45 -7.12
CA ARG A 40 -1.87 3.29 -6.00
C ARG A 40 -2.52 2.88 -4.69
N GLN A 41 -3.80 2.58 -4.73
CA GLN A 41 -4.55 2.10 -3.56
C GLN A 41 -4.05 0.71 -3.10
N ILE A 42 -3.94 -0.26 -4.00
CA ILE A 42 -3.41 -1.60 -3.69
C ILE A 42 -2.01 -1.50 -3.08
N THR A 43 -1.13 -0.68 -3.67
CA THR A 43 0.23 -0.50 -3.18
C THR A 43 0.26 0.11 -1.78
N LEU A 44 -0.59 1.10 -1.51
CA LEU A 44 -0.74 1.71 -0.19
C LEU A 44 -1.14 0.67 0.86
N TYR A 45 -2.10 -0.19 0.51
CA TYR A 45 -2.55 -1.29 1.37
C TYR A 45 -1.43 -2.29 1.66
N LEU A 46 -0.72 -2.74 0.62
CA LEU A 46 0.36 -3.71 0.76
C LEU A 46 1.52 -3.16 1.59
N ILE A 47 1.92 -1.91 1.37
CA ILE A 47 2.95 -1.23 2.17
C ILE A 47 2.50 -1.19 3.63
N LYS A 48 1.23 -0.84 3.91
CA LYS A 48 0.76 -0.81 5.29
C LYS A 48 0.73 -2.20 5.95
N ARG A 49 0.42 -3.24 5.16
CA ARG A 49 0.24 -4.61 5.66
C ARG A 49 1.57 -5.34 5.86
N TYR A 50 2.56 -5.05 5.02
CA TYR A 50 3.79 -5.84 4.92
C TYR A 50 5.09 -5.06 5.21
N SER A 51 4.99 -3.76 5.50
CA SER A 51 6.11 -2.94 5.98
C SER A 51 5.83 -2.34 7.36
N SER A 52 6.89 -1.96 8.07
CA SER A 52 6.84 -1.26 9.36
C SER A 52 6.71 0.27 9.22
N LEU A 53 6.50 0.79 8.01
CA LEU A 53 6.50 2.24 7.78
C LEU A 53 5.38 2.93 8.55
N SER A 54 5.73 4.07 9.15
CA SER A 54 4.78 4.98 9.76
C SER A 54 3.86 5.61 8.70
N LEU A 55 2.73 6.16 9.14
CA LEU A 55 1.83 6.91 8.26
C LEU A 55 2.53 8.10 7.58
N LYS A 56 3.48 8.72 8.29
CA LYS A 56 4.26 9.85 7.79
C LYS A 56 5.23 9.43 6.69
N GLU A 57 5.93 8.31 6.87
CA GLU A 57 6.83 7.76 5.84
C GLU A 57 6.05 7.28 4.62
N THR A 58 4.90 6.63 4.85
CA THR A 58 3.98 6.24 3.79
C THR A 58 3.47 7.46 3.02
N GLY A 59 3.08 8.53 3.72
CA GLY A 59 2.66 9.79 3.09
C GLY A 59 3.72 10.37 2.15
N LYS A 60 5.00 10.32 2.55
CA LYS A 60 6.12 10.77 1.70
C LYS A 60 6.24 9.95 0.41
N ILE A 61 6.12 8.63 0.48
CA ILE A 61 6.19 7.74 -0.70
C ILE A 61 5.09 8.05 -1.71
N PHE A 62 3.91 8.43 -1.22
CA PHE A 62 2.72 8.63 -2.04
C PHE A 62 2.43 10.10 -2.38
N ASP A 63 3.30 11.05 -2.01
CA ASP A 63 3.05 12.49 -2.11
C ASP A 63 1.66 12.88 -1.54
N MET A 64 1.41 12.44 -0.31
CA MET A 64 0.13 12.56 0.36
C MET A 64 0.32 12.98 1.82
N ASP A 65 -0.52 13.89 2.28
CA ASP A 65 -0.57 14.23 3.70
C ASP A 65 -1.03 13.01 4.51
N TYR A 66 -0.40 12.78 5.66
CA TYR A 66 -0.59 11.59 6.50
C TYR A 66 -2.05 11.44 6.95
N THR A 67 -2.79 12.55 7.01
CA THR A 67 -4.22 12.63 7.33
C THR A 67 -5.08 11.87 6.32
N PHE A 68 -4.67 11.75 5.07
CA PHE A 68 -5.38 10.99 4.03
C PHE A 68 -4.95 9.53 3.93
N VAL A 69 -3.79 9.17 4.49
CA VAL A 69 -3.26 7.81 4.48
C VAL A 69 -4.16 6.87 5.30
N GLY A 70 -4.57 7.32 6.50
CA GLY A 70 -5.46 6.54 7.38
C GLY A 70 -6.80 6.18 6.75
N PRO A 71 -7.62 7.16 6.31
CA PRO A 71 -8.90 6.90 5.65
C PRO A 71 -8.79 6.01 4.41
N ALA A 72 -7.74 6.19 3.59
CA ALA A 72 -7.52 5.36 2.41
C ALA A 72 -7.24 3.89 2.77
N ILE A 73 -6.47 3.64 3.84
CA ILE A 73 -6.23 2.29 4.36
C ILE A 73 -7.52 1.66 4.90
N ILE A 74 -8.33 2.42 5.67
CA ILE A 74 -9.59 1.92 6.21
C ILE A 74 -10.55 1.52 5.08
N PHE A 75 -10.69 2.37 4.06
CA PHE A 75 -11.48 2.09 2.88
C PHE A 75 -11.08 0.77 2.21
N LEU A 76 -9.78 0.55 2.00
CA LEU A 76 -9.28 -0.68 1.37
C LEU A 76 -9.42 -1.91 2.27
N ASN A 77 -9.18 -1.78 3.57
CA ASN A 77 -9.44 -2.85 4.54
C ASN A 77 -10.90 -3.29 4.48
N ASN A 78 -11.84 -2.36 4.42
CA ASN A 78 -13.25 -2.70 4.32
C ASN A 78 -13.55 -3.48 3.04
N ILE A 79 -13.04 -3.03 1.89
CA ILE A 79 -13.21 -3.73 0.60
C ILE A 79 -12.62 -5.14 0.62
N CYS A 80 -11.41 -5.30 1.16
CA CYS A 80 -10.71 -6.59 1.17
C CYS A 80 -11.27 -7.57 2.20
N ASN A 81 -11.85 -7.10 3.31
CA ASN A 81 -12.38 -7.97 4.38
C ASN A 81 -13.90 -8.21 4.29
N THR A 82 -14.67 -7.48 3.48
CA THR A 82 -16.11 -7.79 3.23
C THR A 82 -16.34 -8.77 2.08
N LYS A 83 -15.29 -9.31 1.46
CA LYS A 83 -15.38 -10.29 0.36
C LYS A 83 -14.76 -11.66 0.67
N LEU A 84 -14.60 -12.01 1.95
CA LEU A 84 -14.27 -13.37 2.39
C LEU A 84 -15.42 -13.94 3.21
#